data_AF-A0A920UX04-F1
#
_entry.id   AF-A0A920UX04-F1
#
_cell.length_a   1.000
_cell.length_b   1.000
_cell.length_c   1.000
_cell.angle_alpha   90.00
_cell.angle_beta   90.00
_cell.angle_gamma   90.00
#
_symmetry.space_group_name_H-M   'P 1'
#
loop_
_entity.id
_entity.type
_entity.pdbx_description
1 polymer ?
#
loop_
_entity_poly.entity_id
_entity_poly.type
_entity_poly.pdbx_seq_one_letter_code
_entity_poly.pdbx_strand_id
1 'polypeptide(L)'
;MSGELYNAAVLIDDSGNILGNYRKHHLPMSSHFNEKFYFRPGNIGFPVFETAVGKIGIMICYDRHFPEAARMLGLAGAEYVFVPTATTTRGFSRSVWETELRHTQLQTATTWRG
;
A
#
# COMPACT_ATOMS: atom_id res chain seq x y z
N MET A 1 3.10 -20.22 20.28
CA MET A 1 3.62 -19.95 18.92
C MET A 1 4.10 -18.50 18.90
N SER A 2 5.39 -18.24 18.96
CA SER A 2 5.91 -16.87 18.79
C SER A 2 6.18 -16.62 17.31
N GLY A 3 5.10 -16.43 16.53
CA GLY A 3 5.20 -15.96 15.15
C GLY A 3 5.00 -14.45 15.12
N GLU A 4 5.79 -13.76 14.31
CA GLU A 4 5.51 -12.35 14.01
C GLU A 4 4.29 -12.24 13.10
N LEU A 5 3.36 -11.36 13.47
CA LEU A 5 2.17 -11.08 12.68
C LEU A 5 2.39 -9.82 11.85
N TYR A 6 1.82 -9.80 10.64
CA TYR A 6 1.91 -8.68 9.71
C TYR A 6 0.53 -8.38 9.14
N ASN A 7 0.23 -7.09 8.96
CA ASN A 7 -0.88 -6.66 8.10
C ASN A 7 -0.39 -6.75 6.66
N ALA A 8 -1.00 -7.62 5.84
CA ALA A 8 -0.48 -7.96 4.53
C ALA A 8 -1.57 -8.01 3.45
N ALA A 9 -1.17 -7.68 2.23
CA ALA A 9 -1.96 -7.91 1.02
C ALA A 9 -1.28 -8.99 0.20
N VAL A 10 -2.06 -9.93 -0.34
CA VAL A 10 -1.58 -10.99 -1.24
C VAL A 10 -2.14 -10.71 -2.62
N LEU A 11 -1.28 -10.75 -3.63
CA LEU A 11 -1.72 -10.62 -5.02
C LEU A 11 -1.81 -12.01 -5.65
N ILE A 12 -2.97 -12.29 -6.24
CA ILE A 12 -3.28 -13.53 -6.94
C ILE A 12 -3.55 -13.17 -8.40
N ASP A 13 -2.92 -13.86 -9.34
CA ASP A 13 -3.10 -13.63 -10.78
C ASP A 13 -4.43 -14.22 -11.31
N ASP A 14 -4.70 -13.99 -12.59
CA ASP A 14 -5.88 -14.48 -13.30
C ASP A 14 -5.92 -16.00 -13.46
N SER A 15 -4.78 -16.67 -13.27
CA SER A 15 -4.64 -18.14 -13.26
C SER A 15 -4.76 -18.74 -11.85
N GLY A 16 -4.90 -17.92 -10.81
CA GLY A 16 -4.99 -18.35 -9.41
C GLY A 16 -3.64 -18.52 -8.71
N ASN A 17 -2.52 -18.14 -9.30
CA ASN A 17 -1.20 -18.22 -8.68
C ASN A 17 -0.96 -17.05 -7.73
N ILE A 18 -0.32 -17.33 -6.59
CA ILE A 18 0.15 -16.28 -5.68
C ILE A 18 1.43 -15.68 -6.26
N LEU A 19 1.37 -14.41 -6.68
CA LEU A 19 2.53 -13.68 -7.18
C LEU A 19 3.44 -13.17 -6.05
N GLY A 20 2.86 -13.01 -4.86
CA GLY A 20 3.57 -12.64 -3.65
C GLY A 20 2.71 -11.84 -2.70
N ASN A 21 3.35 -11.19 -1.74
CA ASN A 21 2.67 -10.34 -0.78
C ASN A 21 3.39 -9.00 -0.56
N TYR A 22 2.62 -8.03 -0.07
CA TYR A 22 3.10 -6.80 0.51
C TYR A 22 2.76 -6.80 2.00
N ARG A 23 3.65 -6.28 2.85
CA ARG A 23 3.44 -6.13 4.30
C ARG A 23 3.43 -4.66 4.62
N LYS A 24 2.36 -4.17 5.25
CA LYS A 24 2.14 -2.76 5.59
C LYS A 24 3.35 -2.18 6.32
N HIS A 25 3.91 -1.11 5.77
CA HIS A 25 5.13 -0.51 6.30
C HIS A 25 4.82 0.40 7.49
N HIS A 26 3.82 1.27 7.33
CA HIS A 26 3.48 2.28 8.32
C HIS A 26 2.29 1.81 9.17
N LEU A 27 2.56 1.43 10.42
CA LEU A 27 1.52 1.01 11.35
C LEU A 27 0.98 2.20 12.14
N PRO A 28 -0.33 2.52 12.05
CA PRO A 28 -0.92 3.60 12.83
C PRO A 28 -0.93 3.25 14.33
N MET A 29 -0.75 4.28 15.15
CA MET A 29 -0.98 4.22 16.59
C MET A 29 -1.73 5.48 17.02
N SER A 30 -3.03 5.34 17.21
CA SER A 30 -3.96 6.40 17.61
C SER A 30 -5.13 5.81 18.39
N SER A 31 -5.98 6.66 18.96
CA SER A 31 -7.10 6.25 19.84
C SER A 31 -7.99 5.15 19.28
N HIS A 32 -8.16 5.06 17.95
CA HIS A 32 -9.02 4.07 17.30
C HIS A 32 -8.25 3.07 16.41
N PHE A 33 -6.94 3.25 16.22
CA PHE A 33 -6.11 2.42 15.36
C PHE A 33 -4.81 2.08 16.08
N ASN A 34 -4.78 0.91 16.73
CA ASN A 34 -3.70 0.43 17.59
C ASN A 34 -2.91 -0.71 16.93
N GLU A 35 -2.59 -0.59 15.64
CA GLU A 35 -2.01 -1.69 14.85
C GLU A 35 -0.63 -2.14 15.35
N LYS A 36 0.14 -1.24 15.96
CA LYS A 36 1.48 -1.54 16.52
C LYS A 36 1.48 -2.60 17.64
N PHE A 37 0.33 -2.85 18.28
CA PHE A 37 0.20 -3.92 19.27
C PHE A 37 0.06 -5.31 18.64
N TYR A 38 -0.44 -5.37 17.40
CA TYR A 38 -0.77 -6.63 16.73
C TYR A 38 0.25 -7.02 15.67
N PHE A 39 0.82 -6.04 14.96
CA PHE A 39 1.63 -6.29 13.77
C PHE A 39 3.05 -5.72 13.90
N ARG A 40 3.97 -6.33 13.16
CA ARG A 40 5.31 -5.79 12.91
C ARG A 40 5.32 -4.95 11.62
N PRO A 41 6.12 -3.87 11.57
CA PRO A 41 6.32 -3.11 10.33
C PRO A 41 6.81 -4.03 9.21
N GLY A 42 6.33 -3.79 7.98
CA GLY A 42 6.73 -4.56 6.81
C GLY A 42 8.24 -4.54 6.58
N ASN A 43 8.78 -5.67 6.14
CA ASN A 43 10.23 -5.91 6.03
C ASN A 43 10.68 -6.38 4.63
N ILE A 44 9.79 -6.28 3.62
CA ILE A 44 10.03 -6.73 2.25
C ILE A 44 9.97 -5.58 1.23
N GLY A 45 10.01 -4.33 1.70
CA GLY A 45 9.92 -3.14 0.86
C GLY A 45 8.55 -2.94 0.21
N PHE A 46 8.54 -2.30 -0.96
CA PHE A 46 7.36 -1.99 -1.77
C PHE A 46 7.45 -2.73 -3.12
N PRO A 47 7.09 -4.02 -3.18
CA PRO A 47 7.20 -4.82 -4.40
C PRO A 47 6.17 -4.38 -5.45
N VAL A 48 6.55 -4.55 -6.71
CA VAL A 48 5.68 -4.40 -7.89
C VAL A 48 5.61 -5.76 -8.58
N PHE A 49 4.41 -6.17 -8.92
CA PHE A 49 4.13 -7.48 -9.50
C PHE A 49 3.73 -7.32 -10.96
N GLU A 50 4.33 -8.10 -11.86
CA GLU A 50 3.88 -8.14 -13.25
C GLU A 50 2.62 -9.01 -13.35
N THR A 51 1.60 -8.50 -14.02
CA THR A 51 0.32 -9.18 -14.23
C THR A 51 -0.14 -9.04 -15.68
N ALA A 52 -1.15 -9.80 -16.09
CA ALA A 52 -1.74 -9.70 -17.42
C ALA A 52 -2.30 -8.30 -17.76
N VAL A 53 -2.57 -7.47 -16.75
CA VAL A 53 -3.10 -6.10 -16.92
C VAL A 53 -2.05 -5.01 -16.71
N GLY A 54 -0.79 -5.38 -16.47
CA GLY A 54 0.31 -4.44 -16.20
C GLY A 54 0.94 -4.62 -14.82
N LYS A 55 1.84 -3.71 -14.48
CA LYS A 55 2.63 -3.74 -13.23
C LYS A 55 1.84 -3.17 -12.06
N ILE A 56 1.53 -4.02 -11.08
CA ILE A 56 0.70 -3.68 -9.92
C ILE A 56 1.58 -3.49 -8.68
N GLY A 57 1.47 -2.30 -8.07
CA GLY A 57 1.95 -2.00 -6.73
C GLY A 57 0.82 -1.98 -5.70
N ILE A 58 1.13 -2.30 -4.45
CA ILE A 58 0.16 -2.24 -3.34
C ILE A 58 0.79 -1.49 -2.17
N MET A 59 0.03 -0.57 -1.57
CA MET A 59 0.32 0.00 -0.25
C MET A 59 -0.95 -0.02 0.59
N ILE A 60 -0.89 -0.11 1.92
CA ILE A 60 -2.07 -0.39 2.75
C ILE A 60 -2.38 0.79 3.65
N CYS A 61 -3.61 1.30 3.56
CA CYS A 61 -4.18 2.25 4.51
C CYS A 61 -3.21 3.38 4.87
N TYR A 62 -2.66 3.34 6.07
CA TYR A 62 -1.83 4.39 6.65
C TYR A 62 -0.55 4.69 5.83
N ASP A 63 -0.09 3.76 4.98
CA ASP A 63 1.01 4.01 4.05
C ASP A 63 0.75 5.20 3.12
N ARG A 64 -0.52 5.49 2.79
CA ARG A 64 -0.92 6.58 1.89
C ARG A 64 -0.53 7.98 2.38
N HIS A 65 -0.30 8.14 3.70
CA HIS A 65 0.12 9.40 4.29
C HIS A 65 1.62 9.69 4.06
N PHE A 66 2.36 8.70 3.56
CA PHE A 66 3.80 8.77 3.35
C PHE A 66 4.07 8.79 1.83
N PRO A 67 4.33 9.96 1.23
CA PRO A 67 4.56 10.07 -0.21
C PRO A 67 5.71 9.18 -0.71
N GLU A 68 6.64 8.82 0.16
CA GLU A 68 7.73 7.89 -0.12
C GLU A 68 7.21 6.52 -0.56
N ALA A 69 6.11 6.01 0.01
CA ALA A 69 5.54 4.73 -0.39
C ALA A 69 5.10 4.74 -1.86
N ALA A 70 4.33 5.76 -2.24
CA ALA A 70 3.89 5.96 -3.63
C ALA A 70 5.09 6.20 -4.57
N ARG A 71 6.07 6.99 -4.13
CA ARG A 71 7.30 7.24 -4.91
C ARG A 71 8.11 5.97 -5.15
N MET A 72 8.26 5.12 -4.14
CA MET A 72 9.01 3.86 -4.26
C MET A 72 8.33 2.91 -5.25
N LEU A 73 6.99 2.79 -5.20
CA LEU A 73 6.22 2.02 -6.18
C LEU A 73 6.35 2.59 -7.60
N GLY A 74 6.26 3.92 -7.75
CA GLY A 74 6.44 4.58 -9.04
C GLY A 74 7.84 4.36 -9.64
N LEU A 75 8.89 4.50 -8.82
CA LEU A 75 10.27 4.23 -9.23
C LEU A 75 10.53 2.75 -9.57
N ALA A 76 9.81 1.84 -8.94
CA ALA A 76 9.83 0.41 -9.25
C ALA A 76 9.00 0.06 -10.52
N GLY A 77 8.37 1.04 -11.16
CA GLY A 77 7.64 0.87 -12.42
C GLY A 77 6.19 0.43 -12.27
N ALA A 78 5.55 0.70 -11.11
CA ALA A 78 4.12 0.43 -10.96
C ALA A 78 3.27 1.29 -11.93
N GLU A 79 2.41 0.62 -12.69
CA GLU A 79 1.43 1.23 -13.58
C GLU A 79 0.10 1.46 -12.86
N TYR A 80 -0.23 0.53 -11.95
CA TYR A 80 -1.39 0.61 -11.07
C TYR A 80 -0.94 0.51 -9.62
N VAL A 81 -1.49 1.37 -8.76
CA VAL A 81 -1.27 1.29 -7.31
C VAL A 81 -2.61 1.14 -6.61
N PHE A 82 -2.79 0.03 -5.90
CA PHE A 82 -3.96 -0.21 -5.07
C PHE A 82 -3.68 0.21 -3.63
N VAL A 83 -4.69 0.83 -3.00
CA VAL A 83 -4.60 1.31 -1.61
C VAL A 83 -5.76 0.77 -0.75
N PRO A 84 -5.81 -0.55 -0.46
CA PRO A 84 -6.85 -1.11 0.40
C PRO A 84 -6.83 -0.44 1.78
N THR A 85 -7.96 0.10 2.22
CA THR A 85 -8.01 0.94 3.42
C THR A 85 -9.28 0.76 4.24
N ALA A 86 -9.10 0.70 5.56
CA ALA A 86 -10.12 1.00 6.54
C ALA A 86 -9.72 2.28 7.30
N THR A 87 -10.44 3.37 7.06
CA THR A 87 -10.26 4.64 7.78
C THR A 87 -11.60 5.19 8.26
N THR A 88 -11.58 6.11 9.22
CA THR A 88 -12.80 6.81 9.66
C THR A 88 -13.32 7.75 8.57
N THR A 89 -14.62 7.87 8.43
CA THR A 89 -15.27 8.86 7.54
C THR A 89 -15.50 10.20 8.23
N ARG A 90 -15.19 10.31 9.53
CA ARG A 90 -15.38 11.52 10.33
C ARG A 90 -14.12 12.39 10.32
N GLY A 91 -14.33 13.70 10.50
CA GLY A 91 -13.26 14.69 10.57
C GLY A 91 -12.45 14.78 9.29
N PHE A 92 -11.17 15.15 9.43
CA PHE A 92 -10.27 15.39 8.31
C PHE A 92 -9.96 14.15 7.46
N SER A 93 -10.15 12.94 7.99
CA SER A 93 -9.84 11.70 7.28
C SER A 93 -10.49 11.61 5.90
N ARG A 94 -11.75 12.06 5.77
CA ARG A 94 -12.46 12.05 4.48
C ARG A 94 -11.89 13.05 3.48
N SER A 95 -11.50 14.25 3.91
CA SER A 95 -10.96 15.26 3.01
C SER A 95 -9.56 14.90 2.54
N VAL A 96 -8.71 14.39 3.44
CA VAL A 96 -7.37 13.91 3.05
C VAL A 96 -7.43 12.61 2.27
N TRP A 97 -8.53 11.85 2.36
CA TRP A 97 -8.74 10.62 1.59
C TRP A 97 -8.47 10.81 0.11
N GLU A 98 -9.24 11.68 -0.50
CA GLU A 98 -9.21 11.89 -1.93
C GLU A 98 -7.94 12.61 -2.38
N THR A 99 -7.47 13.60 -1.60
CA THR A 99 -6.25 14.35 -1.90
C THR A 99 -5.02 13.45 -1.95
N GLU A 100 -4.84 12.54 -0.99
CA GLU A 100 -3.67 11.67 -0.93
C GLU A 100 -3.68 10.61 -2.05
N LEU A 101 -4.85 10.10 -2.43
CA LEU A 101 -4.95 9.17 -3.56
C LEU A 101 -4.70 9.87 -4.90
N ARG A 102 -5.20 11.10 -5.09
CA ARG A 102 -4.87 11.90 -6.28
C ARG A 102 -3.38 12.25 -6.32
N HIS A 103 -2.78 12.55 -5.17
CA HIS A 103 -1.35 12.79 -5.07
C HIS A 103 -0.52 11.55 -5.42
N THR A 104 -0.92 10.37 -4.94
CA THR A 104 -0.30 9.08 -5.28
C THR A 104 -0.24 8.89 -6.78
N GLN A 105 -1.36 9.13 -7.48
CA GLN A 105 -1.43 9.02 -8.94
C GLN A 105 -0.41 9.95 -9.63
N LEU A 106 -0.26 11.19 -9.18
CA LEU A 106 0.70 12.14 -9.76
C LEU A 106 2.15 11.67 -9.54
N GLN A 107 2.46 11.11 -8.37
CA GLN A 107 3.80 10.64 -8.05
C GLN A 107 4.20 9.39 -8.85
N THR A 108 3.26 8.49 -9.13
CA THR A 108 3.52 7.28 -9.90
C THR A 108 3.51 7.54 -11.42
N ALA A 109 2.67 8.47 -11.89
CA ALA A 109 2.59 8.82 -13.31
C ALA A 109 3.85 9.55 -13.81
N THR A 110 4.49 10.38 -12.97
CA THR A 110 5.72 11.10 -13.35
C THR A 110 6.96 10.21 -13.48
N THR A 111 6.87 8.96 -13.05
CA THR A 111 7.95 7.96 -13.17
C THR A 111 7.70 6.94 -14.27
N TRP A 112 6.48 6.87 -14.81
CA TRP A 112 6.14 5.96 -15.89
C TRP A 112 6.86 6.37 -17.17
N ARG A 113 7.79 5.53 -17.61
CA ARG A 113 8.49 5.65 -18.90
C ARG A 113 7.96 4.50 -19.75
N GLY A 114 7.13 4.84 -20.75
CA GLY A 114 6.57 3.88 -21.70
C GLY A 114 7.62 3.11 -22.49
#